data_AF-A0A7C1HBS5-F1
#
_entry.id   AF-A0A7C1HBS5-F1
#
_cell.length_a   1.000
_cell.length_b   1.000
_cell.length_c   1.000
_cell.angle_alpha   90.00
_cell.angle_beta   90.00
_cell.angle_gamma   90.00
#
_symmetry.space_group_name_H-M   'P 1'
#
loop_
_entity.id
_entity.type
_entity.pdbx_description
1 polymer ?
#
loop_
_entity_poly.entity_id
_entity_poly.type
_entity_poly.pdbx_seq_one_letter_code
_entity_poly.pdbx_strand_id
1 'polypeptide(L)'
;MRFFIKYFPEIKHFVFNNLDPEMIKFNAGFALIPKLVDFKMSLNRALGVLQKNNKTFRVERVPLCYMSEFAEYSTETRKIVKKEERPILFLDKRNKNGIDFQKNFFYSKLSICQKCSLNQICAGLYSKYYLKAKELIPQKIDNFAVINKIKAKG
;
A
#
# COMPACT_ATOMS: atom_id res chain seq x y z
N MET A 1 -16.71 -2.29 -6.99
CA MET A 1 -16.23 -1.38 -8.06
C MET A 1 -17.26 -1.16 -9.16
N ARG A 2 -17.80 -2.22 -9.79
CA ARG A 2 -18.83 -2.07 -10.85
C ARG A 2 -20.04 -1.21 -10.43
N PHE A 3 -20.51 -1.39 -9.19
CA PHE A 3 -21.57 -0.57 -8.61
C PHE A 3 -21.23 0.93 -8.65
N PHE A 4 -20.08 1.33 -8.11
CA PHE A 4 -19.62 2.72 -8.12
C PHE A 4 -19.44 3.27 -9.54
N ILE A 5 -18.89 2.47 -10.45
CA ILE A 5 -18.72 2.89 -11.85
C ILE A 5 -20.08 3.15 -12.51
N LYS A 6 -21.10 2.33 -12.23
CA LYS A 6 -22.43 2.44 -12.82
C LYS A 6 -23.23 3.61 -12.25
N TYR A 7 -23.24 3.77 -10.93
CA TYR A 7 -24.14 4.69 -10.25
C TYR A 7 -23.48 6.02 -9.84
N PHE A 8 -22.15 6.08 -9.84
CA PHE A 8 -21.37 7.27 -9.48
C PHE A 8 -20.23 7.51 -10.50
N PRO A 9 -20.56 7.70 -11.80
CA PRO A 9 -19.58 7.84 -12.87
C PRO A 9 -18.63 9.04 -12.72
N GLU A 10 -19.03 10.05 -11.95
CA GLU A 10 -18.26 11.22 -11.55
C GLU A 10 -17.06 10.88 -10.67
N ILE A 11 -17.09 9.78 -9.91
CA ILE A 11 -15.94 9.33 -9.14
C ILE A 11 -14.84 8.88 -10.10
N LYS A 12 -13.74 9.64 -10.16
CA LYS A 12 -12.59 9.37 -11.05
C LYS A 12 -11.40 8.72 -10.34
N HIS A 13 -11.31 8.87 -9.03
CA HIS A 13 -10.18 8.42 -8.23
C HIS A 13 -10.62 7.55 -7.06
N PHE A 14 -9.89 6.46 -6.81
CA PHE A 14 -10.15 5.53 -5.71
C PHE A 14 -8.89 5.32 -4.88
N VAL A 15 -9.03 5.30 -3.56
CA VAL A 15 -7.91 4.95 -2.67
C VAL A 15 -8.29 3.72 -1.88
N PHE A 16 -7.45 2.70 -1.96
CA PHE A 16 -7.55 1.49 -1.13
C PHE A 16 -6.53 1.63 0.00
N ASN A 17 -7.01 1.84 1.22
CA ASN A 17 -6.15 1.87 2.40
C ASN A 17 -6.38 0.58 3.19
N ASN A 18 -5.35 -0.24 3.34
CA ASN A 18 -5.46 -1.48 4.10
C ASN A 18 -5.65 -1.18 5.60
N LEU A 19 -6.30 -2.11 6.31
CA LEU A 19 -6.59 -1.97 7.73
C LEU A 19 -5.30 -1.66 8.51
N ASP A 20 -5.40 -0.68 9.40
CA ASP A 20 -4.38 -0.32 10.39
C ASP A 20 -4.63 -1.10 11.69
N PRO A 21 -3.89 -2.18 11.94
CA PRO A 21 -4.09 -2.98 13.15
C PRO A 21 -3.74 -2.23 14.44
N GLU A 22 -2.96 -1.16 14.36
CA GLU A 22 -2.52 -0.41 15.55
C GLU A 22 -3.65 0.43 16.15
N MET A 23 -4.72 0.64 15.39
CA MET A 23 -5.94 1.31 15.85
C MET A 23 -6.86 0.39 16.67
N ILE A 24 -6.60 -0.92 16.71
CA ILE A 24 -7.38 -1.89 17.48
C ILE A 24 -6.95 -1.84 18.94
N LYS A 25 -7.83 -1.34 19.82
CA LYS A 25 -7.54 -1.06 21.24
C LYS A 25 -7.82 -2.23 22.20
N PHE A 26 -8.38 -3.34 21.74
CA PHE A 26 -8.75 -4.47 22.61
C PHE A 26 -8.32 -5.81 22.00
N ASN A 27 -7.88 -6.74 22.87
CA ASN A 27 -7.21 -7.97 22.44
C ASN A 27 -8.06 -8.90 21.57
N ALA A 28 -9.37 -8.99 21.82
CA ALA A 28 -10.27 -9.82 21.00
C ALA A 28 -10.39 -9.31 19.55
N GLY A 29 -10.15 -8.02 19.31
CA GLY A 29 -10.21 -7.41 17.97
C GLY A 29 -9.10 -7.92 17.05
N PHE A 30 -8.01 -8.47 17.59
CA PHE A 30 -6.93 -9.02 16.76
C PHE A 30 -7.34 -10.28 15.99
N ALA A 31 -8.31 -11.05 16.50
CA ALA A 31 -8.87 -12.19 15.79
C ALA A 31 -9.68 -11.78 14.54
N LEU A 32 -10.08 -10.51 14.47
CA LEU A 32 -10.82 -9.94 13.34
C LEU A 32 -9.90 -9.34 12.27
N ILE A 33 -8.57 -9.32 12.48
CA ILE A 33 -7.65 -8.86 11.45
C ILE A 33 -7.61 -9.92 10.34
N PRO A 34 -7.99 -9.57 9.10
CA PRO A 34 -7.92 -10.51 7.99
C PRO A 34 -6.46 -10.82 7.67
N LYS A 35 -6.21 -12.05 7.19
CA LYS A 35 -4.90 -12.36 6.63
C LYS A 35 -4.70 -11.55 5.36
N LEU A 36 -3.46 -11.18 5.07
CA LEU A 36 -3.14 -10.38 3.89
C LEU A 36 -3.41 -11.17 2.60
N VAL A 37 -3.22 -12.49 2.64
CA VAL A 37 -3.52 -13.36 1.49
C VAL A 37 -4.99 -13.33 1.10
N ASP A 38 -5.90 -13.14 2.06
CA ASP A 38 -7.35 -13.23 1.84
C ASP A 38 -7.88 -12.12 0.93
N PHE A 39 -7.26 -10.93 0.95
CA PHE A 39 -7.70 -9.82 0.09
C PHE A 39 -6.99 -9.76 -1.26
N LYS A 40 -5.90 -10.52 -1.48
CA LYS A 40 -5.09 -10.42 -2.71
C LYS A 40 -5.93 -10.50 -3.97
N MET A 41 -6.78 -11.52 -4.05
CA MET A 41 -7.60 -11.78 -5.24
C MET A 41 -8.68 -10.72 -5.43
N SER A 42 -9.33 -10.30 -4.34
CA SER A 42 -10.38 -9.29 -4.39
C SER A 42 -9.82 -7.91 -4.75
N LEU A 43 -8.65 -7.55 -4.22
CA LEU A 43 -7.91 -6.35 -4.60
C LEU A 43 -7.55 -6.36 -6.09
N ASN A 44 -6.86 -7.39 -6.59
CA ASN A 44 -6.49 -7.46 -8.01
C ASN A 44 -7.72 -7.35 -8.93
N ARG A 45 -8.82 -8.04 -8.61
CA ARG A 45 -10.07 -7.92 -9.38
C ARG A 45 -10.63 -6.50 -9.33
N ALA A 46 -10.61 -5.84 -8.17
CA ALA A 46 -11.09 -4.47 -8.02
C ALA A 46 -10.26 -3.49 -8.85
N LEU A 47 -8.93 -3.55 -8.75
CA LEU A 47 -8.01 -2.69 -9.50
C LEU A 47 -8.12 -2.93 -11.01
N GLY A 48 -8.23 -4.20 -11.44
CA GLY A 48 -8.43 -4.54 -12.86
C GLY A 48 -9.74 -3.97 -13.43
N VAL A 49 -10.83 -3.98 -12.64
CA VAL A 49 -12.09 -3.33 -13.04
C VAL A 49 -11.92 -1.82 -13.18
N LEU A 50 -11.23 -1.17 -12.25
CA LEU A 50 -10.98 0.27 -12.31
C LEU A 50 -10.11 0.65 -13.51
N GLN A 51 -9.02 -0.08 -13.75
CA GLN A 51 -8.12 0.14 -14.89
C GLN A 51 -8.86 0.00 -16.23
N LYS A 52 -9.69 -1.06 -16.39
CA LYS A 52 -10.50 -1.27 -17.61
C LYS A 52 -11.53 -0.15 -17.87
N ASN A 53 -11.92 0.59 -16.84
CA ASN A 53 -12.90 1.67 -16.94
C ASN A 53 -12.24 3.07 -16.84
N ASN A 54 -10.93 3.17 -17.12
CA ASN A 54 -10.17 4.42 -17.10
C ASN A 54 -10.30 5.21 -15.78
N LYS A 55 -10.46 4.49 -14.66
CA LYS A 55 -10.45 5.08 -13.32
C LYS A 55 -9.02 5.08 -12.78
N THR A 56 -8.66 6.15 -12.10
CA THR A 56 -7.37 6.26 -11.42
C THR A 56 -7.49 5.72 -10.00
N PHE A 57 -6.39 5.21 -9.44
CA PHE A 57 -6.41 4.71 -8.07
C PHE A 57 -5.04 4.69 -7.40
N ARG A 58 -5.05 4.58 -6.07
CA ARG A 58 -3.88 4.35 -5.22
C ARG A 58 -4.15 3.25 -4.20
N VAL A 59 -3.10 2.57 -3.81
CA VAL A 59 -3.15 1.54 -2.76
C VAL A 59 -2.13 1.90 -1.68
N GLU A 60 -2.57 1.88 -0.43
CA GLU A 60 -1.79 2.22 0.75
C GLU A 60 -1.75 1.03 1.71
N ARG A 61 -0.64 0.87 2.42
CA ARG A 61 -0.44 -0.14 3.47
C ARG A 61 -0.55 -1.59 2.98
N VAL A 62 -0.25 -1.82 1.71
CA VAL A 62 -0.23 -3.16 1.08
C VAL A 62 1.19 -3.47 0.60
N PRO A 63 1.83 -4.57 1.08
CA PRO A 63 3.10 -5.02 0.53
C PRO A 63 2.98 -5.42 -0.94
N LEU A 64 3.99 -5.12 -1.75
CA LEU A 64 3.94 -5.34 -3.20
C LEU A 64 3.70 -6.81 -3.63
N CYS A 65 4.01 -7.80 -2.79
CA CYS A 65 3.73 -9.20 -3.08
C CYS A 65 2.23 -9.57 -3.15
N TYR A 66 1.36 -8.68 -2.66
CA TYR A 66 -0.10 -8.81 -2.75
C TYR A 66 -0.73 -7.98 -3.87
N MET A 67 0.07 -7.18 -4.58
CA MET A 67 -0.40 -6.30 -5.65
C MET A 67 0.65 -6.13 -6.77
N SER A 68 1.40 -7.20 -7.06
CA SER A 68 2.58 -7.14 -7.94
C SER A 68 2.23 -6.69 -9.36
N GLU A 69 1.05 -7.05 -9.87
CA GLU A 69 0.54 -6.61 -11.18
C GLU A 69 0.24 -5.11 -11.25
N PHE A 70 0.06 -4.47 -10.09
CA PHE A 70 -0.32 -3.06 -9.95
C PHE A 70 0.68 -2.30 -9.06
N ALA A 71 1.93 -2.76 -8.97
CA ALA A 71 2.93 -2.25 -8.03
C ALA A 71 3.16 -0.73 -8.16
N GLU A 72 3.06 -0.18 -9.37
CA GLU A 72 3.17 1.26 -9.66
C GLU A 72 2.06 2.13 -9.04
N TYR A 73 0.99 1.51 -8.56
CA TYR A 73 -0.13 2.17 -7.90
C TYR A 73 0.01 2.20 -6.36
N SER A 74 1.04 1.56 -5.78
CA SER A 74 1.34 1.71 -4.35
C SER A 74 1.80 3.15 -4.04
N THR A 75 1.14 3.77 -3.06
CA THR A 75 1.49 5.12 -2.60
C THR A 75 2.89 5.12 -2.00
N GLU A 76 3.23 4.16 -1.14
CA GLU A 76 4.52 4.12 -0.49
C GLU A 76 5.64 3.85 -1.49
N THR A 77 5.45 2.90 -2.42
CA THR A 77 6.44 2.62 -3.46
C THR A 77 6.68 3.85 -4.34
N ARG A 78 5.62 4.60 -4.72
CA ARG A 78 5.79 5.87 -5.45
C ARG A 78 6.64 6.86 -4.66
N LYS A 79 6.35 7.04 -3.36
CA LYS A 79 7.10 7.96 -2.50
C LYS A 79 8.55 7.56 -2.33
N ILE A 80 8.82 6.25 -2.16
CA ILE A 80 10.18 5.69 -2.10
C ILE A 80 10.94 5.97 -3.40
N VAL A 81 10.34 5.67 -4.55
CA VAL A 81 10.98 5.81 -5.87
C VAL A 81 11.24 7.26 -6.23
N LYS A 82 10.28 8.15 -5.93
CA LYS A 82 10.36 9.59 -6.24
C LYS A 82 11.02 10.42 -5.14
N LYS A 83 11.38 9.81 -4.00
CA LYS A 83 11.92 10.49 -2.81
C LYS A 83 11.03 11.63 -2.33
N GLU A 84 9.72 11.38 -2.32
CA GLU A 84 8.73 12.38 -1.89
C GLU A 84 8.70 12.49 -0.38
N GLU A 85 8.27 13.66 0.12
CA GLU A 85 8.03 13.91 1.53
C GLU A 85 6.52 14.05 1.79
N ARG A 86 6.04 13.67 2.98
CA ARG A 86 4.65 13.91 3.40
C ARG A 86 4.63 14.96 4.51
N PRO A 87 4.10 16.17 4.25
CA PRO A 87 3.84 17.13 5.31
C PRO A 87 2.69 16.61 6.18
N ILE A 88 2.88 16.63 7.49
CA ILE A 88 1.91 16.20 8.50
C ILE A 88 1.74 17.36 9.47
N LEU A 89 0.55 17.93 9.48
CA LEU A 89 0.14 18.88 10.51
C LEU A 89 -0.64 18.11 11.56
N PHE A 90 -0.05 17.94 12.74
CA PHE A 90 -0.79 17.43 13.89
C PHE A 90 -1.70 18.55 14.44
N LEU A 91 -2.92 18.20 14.83
CA LEU A 91 -3.85 19.14 15.46
C LEU A 91 -3.83 19.04 17.00
N ASP A 92 -2.88 18.29 17.54
CA ASP A 92 -2.73 18.04 18.97
C ASP A 92 -1.32 18.39 19.47
N LYS A 93 -0.99 17.97 20.70
CA LYS A 93 0.28 18.25 21.38
C LYS A 93 1.52 17.71 20.66
N ARG A 94 1.38 16.95 19.56
CA ARG A 94 2.49 16.55 18.69
C ARG A 94 2.95 17.69 17.78
N ASN A 95 2.12 18.70 17.57
CA ASN A 95 2.44 19.92 16.82
C ASN A 95 3.28 20.90 17.64
N LYS A 96 4.39 20.42 18.25
CA LYS A 96 5.28 21.29 19.01
C LYS A 96 6.16 22.16 18.09
N ASN A 97 6.44 21.65 16.89
CA ASN A 97 7.43 22.24 15.98
C ASN A 97 6.82 22.62 14.61
N GLY A 98 5.49 22.71 14.49
CA GLY A 98 4.82 22.98 13.22
C GLY A 98 4.63 21.73 12.36
N ILE A 99 4.73 21.91 11.04
CA ILE A 99 4.55 20.83 10.06
C ILE A 99 5.71 19.85 10.15
N ASP A 100 5.41 18.57 10.43
CA ASP A 100 6.38 17.48 10.37
C ASP A 100 6.51 16.96 8.93
N PHE A 101 7.71 16.61 8.50
CA PHE A 101 7.99 16.10 7.15
C PHE A 101 8.43 14.64 7.23
N GLN A 102 7.49 13.74 7.00
CA GLN A 102 7.80 12.32 6.91
C GLN A 102 8.55 12.03 5.59
N LYS A 103 9.80 11.58 5.71
CA LYS A 103 10.67 11.19 4.58
C LYS A 103 10.83 9.68 4.42
N ASN A 104 10.60 8.93 5.50
CA ASN A 104 10.73 7.48 5.50
C ASN A 104 9.37 6.79 5.34
N PHE A 105 9.24 5.99 4.29
CA PHE A 105 8.06 5.19 3.96
C PHE A 105 8.32 3.69 4.00
N PHE A 106 9.47 3.27 4.55
CA PHE A 106 9.74 1.87 4.83
C PHE A 106 9.15 1.46 6.18
N TYR A 107 8.54 0.29 6.18
CA TYR A 107 8.04 -0.41 7.36
C TYR A 107 8.88 -1.68 7.62
N SER A 108 8.39 -2.54 8.51
CA SER A 108 9.07 -3.79 8.85
C SER A 108 9.04 -4.79 7.71
N LYS A 109 10.11 -5.56 7.56
CA LYS A 109 10.25 -6.65 6.59
C LYS A 109 10.74 -7.91 7.31
N LEU A 110 10.40 -9.08 6.77
CA LEU A 110 10.91 -10.37 7.26
C LEU A 110 12.19 -10.75 6.50
N SER A 111 12.97 -11.68 7.06
CA SER A 111 14.20 -12.18 6.42
C SER A 111 13.96 -12.70 5.00
N ILE A 112 12.79 -13.29 4.74
CA ILE A 112 12.40 -13.78 3.42
C ILE A 112 12.38 -12.68 2.33
N CYS A 113 12.17 -11.40 2.72
CA CYS A 113 12.16 -10.27 1.80
C CYS A 113 13.52 -10.01 1.16
N GLN A 114 14.62 -10.46 1.77
CA GLN A 114 15.97 -10.29 1.19
C GLN A 114 16.11 -11.02 -0.17
N LYS A 115 15.29 -12.05 -0.40
CA LYS A 115 15.25 -12.82 -1.66
C LYS A 115 14.30 -12.23 -2.72
N CYS A 116 13.63 -11.11 -2.42
CA CYS A 116 12.61 -10.52 -3.29
C CYS A 116 13.20 -9.44 -4.20
N SER A 117 12.94 -9.50 -5.50
CA SER A 117 13.42 -8.49 -6.46
C SER A 117 12.85 -7.08 -6.19
N LEU A 118 11.65 -7.01 -5.60
CA LEU A 118 10.98 -5.76 -5.27
C LEU A 118 11.41 -5.16 -3.91
N ASN A 119 12.35 -5.79 -3.20
CA ASN A 119 12.68 -5.41 -1.82
C ASN A 119 13.05 -3.93 -1.67
N GLN A 120 13.82 -3.37 -2.61
CA GLN A 120 14.30 -1.99 -2.53
C GLN A 120 13.20 -0.93 -2.69
N ILE A 121 12.06 -1.30 -3.29
CA ILE A 121 10.95 -0.37 -3.58
C ILE A 121 9.66 -0.72 -2.84
N CYS A 122 9.62 -1.87 -2.18
CA CYS A 122 8.50 -2.26 -1.32
C CYS A 122 8.67 -1.63 0.07
N ALA A 123 7.62 -1.00 0.57
CA ALA A 123 7.59 -0.46 1.93
C ALA A 123 7.70 -1.56 2.99
N GLY A 124 7.10 -2.73 2.75
CA GLY A 124 7.01 -3.82 3.74
C GLY A 124 5.67 -3.85 4.45
N LEU A 125 5.64 -4.43 5.65
CA LEU A 125 4.45 -4.61 6.47
C LEU A 125 4.25 -3.43 7.41
N TYR A 126 3.13 -2.73 7.23
CA TYR A 126 2.78 -1.54 8.02
C TYR A 126 2.76 -1.81 9.53
N SER A 127 2.35 -3.01 9.96
CA SER A 127 2.19 -3.32 11.38
C SER A 127 2.78 -4.67 11.79
N LYS A 128 3.26 -4.74 13.03
CA LYS A 128 3.81 -5.95 13.66
C LYS A 128 2.83 -7.12 13.74
N TYR A 129 1.53 -6.86 13.72
CA TYR A 129 0.52 -7.92 13.78
C TYR A 129 0.57 -8.80 12.53
N TYR A 130 0.79 -8.20 11.36
CA TYR A 130 0.97 -8.97 10.13
C TYR A 130 2.30 -9.74 10.09
N LEU A 131 3.34 -9.29 10.81
CA LEU A 131 4.61 -10.03 10.88
C LEU A 131 4.43 -11.39 11.58
N LYS A 132 3.55 -11.48 12.59
CA LYS A 132 3.27 -12.73 13.31
C LYS A 132 2.67 -13.79 12.39
N ALA A 133 1.92 -13.38 11.37
CA ALA A 133 1.29 -14.28 10.43
C ALA A 133 2.26 -14.82 9.36
N LYS A 134 3.48 -14.27 9.24
CA LYS A 134 4.56 -14.73 8.33
C LYS A 134 4.12 -14.93 6.87
N GLU A 135 3.25 -14.06 6.36
CA GLU A 135 2.56 -14.30 5.07
C GLU A 135 3.33 -13.80 3.82
N LEU A 136 4.53 -13.24 3.95
CA LEU A 136 5.21 -12.56 2.83
C LEU A 136 5.75 -13.53 1.77
N ILE A 137 5.47 -13.24 0.50
CA ILE A 137 5.88 -14.05 -0.65
C ILE A 137 6.87 -13.27 -1.53
N PRO A 138 8.15 -13.67 -1.62
CA PRO A 138 9.11 -13.04 -2.52
C PRO A 138 8.64 -13.05 -3.98
N GLN A 139 8.86 -11.94 -4.67
CA GLN A 139 8.57 -11.80 -6.09
C GLN A 139 9.86 -11.91 -6.91
N LYS A 140 9.72 -12.39 -8.15
CA LYS A 140 10.79 -12.49 -9.15
C LYS A 140 10.43 -11.71 -10.42
N ILE A 141 9.97 -10.48 -10.26
CA ILE A 141 9.64 -9.58 -11.37
C ILE A 141 10.67 -8.46 -11.47
N ASP A 142 10.82 -7.85 -12.64
CA ASP A 142 11.74 -6.73 -12.83
C ASP A 142 11.29 -5.50 -12.03
N ASN A 143 12.14 -5.03 -11.12
CA ASN A 143 11.86 -3.83 -10.33
C ASN A 143 12.04 -2.54 -11.14
N PHE A 144 12.90 -2.54 -12.16
CA PHE A 144 13.11 -1.39 -13.03
C PHE A 144 11.88 -1.10 -13.88
N ALA A 145 11.18 -2.13 -14.36
CA ALA A 145 9.88 -1.96 -15.01
C ALA A 145 8.89 -1.19 -14.13
N VAL A 146 8.79 -1.53 -12.82
CA VAL A 146 7.91 -0.82 -11.88
C VAL A 146 8.38 0.64 -11.68
N ILE A 147 9.68 0.84 -11.47
CA ILE A 147 10.27 2.18 -11.29
C ILE A 147 9.99 3.07 -12.52
N ASN A 148 10.20 2.54 -13.73
CA ASN A 148 10.01 3.28 -14.97
C ASN A 148 8.54 3.66 -15.16
N LYS A 149 7.60 2.77 -14.87
CA LYS A 149 6.17 3.09 -14.87
C LYS A 149 5.82 4.21 -13.87
N ILE A 150 6.42 4.20 -12.69
CA ILE A 150 6.20 5.25 -11.68
C ILE A 150 6.77 6.59 -12.15
N LYS A 151 7.95 6.60 -12.76
CA LYS A 151 8.59 7.83 -13.28
C LYS A 151 7.86 8.40 -14.50
N ALA A 152 7.29 7.54 -15.35
CA ALA A 152 6.51 7.95 -16.52
C ALA A 152 5.18 8.61 -16.14
N LYS A 153 4.65 8.33 -14.93
CA LYS A 153 3.45 8.98 -14.39
C LYS A 153 3.89 10.15 -13.53
N GLY A 154 3.61 11.39 -13.96
CA GLY A 154 3.95 12.66 -13.27
C GLY A 154 3.93 12.63 -11.74
#